data_AF-A0A4Q7BNB0-F1
#
_entry.id   AF-A0A4Q7BNB0-F1
#
_cell.length_a   1.000
_cell.length_b   1.000
_cell.length_c   1.000
_cell.angle_alpha   90.00
_cell.angle_beta   90.00
_cell.angle_gamma   90.00
#
_symmetry.space_group_name_H-M   'P 1'
#
loop_
_entity.id
_entity.type
_entity.pdbx_description
1 polymer ?
#
loop_
_entity_poly.entity_id
_entity_poly.type
_entity_poly.pdbx_seq_one_letter_code
_entity_poly.pdbx_strand_id
1 'polypeptide(L)'
;MIAQDKYLIKSIPVYATNIAFSDLLQVERLSDGLLYFDDLLKTSENSTIRIVFFNFVEENVNRILNEIQELGCEWVGFEGGSYYSINVDKNIQYSKIKSYLDQNSQIIDYAESCISDKHIKDLTPPIS
;
A
#
# COMPACT_ATOMS: atom_id res chain seq x y z
N MET A 1 -21.96 -20.64 17.34
CA MET A 1 -21.45 -19.25 17.46
C MET A 1 -20.20 -19.18 16.60
N ILE A 2 -20.15 -18.29 15.62
CA ILE A 2 -18.93 -17.99 14.87
C ILE A 2 -18.07 -17.15 15.82
N ALA A 3 -16.84 -17.60 16.12
CA ALA A 3 -15.91 -16.78 16.88
C ALA A 3 -15.47 -15.60 16.02
N GLN A 4 -15.65 -14.37 16.51
CA GLN A 4 -15.17 -13.15 15.87
C GLN A 4 -13.77 -12.88 16.41
N ASP A 5 -12.77 -13.28 15.61
CA ASP A 5 -11.37 -13.06 15.95
C ASP A 5 -10.92 -11.69 15.40
N LYS A 6 -9.88 -11.11 16.01
CA LYS A 6 -9.27 -9.84 15.57
C LYS A 6 -7.83 -10.08 15.13
N TYR A 7 -7.46 -9.55 13.97
CA TYR A 7 -6.14 -9.74 13.39
C TYR A 7 -5.52 -8.42 12.96
N LEU A 8 -4.20 -8.30 13.15
CA LEU A 8 -3.41 -7.23 12.56
C LEU A 8 -2.83 -7.71 11.23
N ILE A 9 -2.95 -6.90 10.18
CA ILE A 9 -2.25 -7.15 8.93
C ILE A 9 -0.73 -6.97 9.15
N LYS A 10 0.04 -8.02 8.87
CA LYS A 10 1.51 -8.04 9.04
C LYS A 10 2.29 -8.16 7.73
N SER A 11 1.63 -7.97 6.59
CA SER A 11 2.23 -7.95 5.26
C SER A 11 1.64 -6.82 4.43
N ILE A 12 2.38 -6.33 3.45
CA ILE A 12 1.88 -5.33 2.50
C ILE A 12 0.86 -6.02 1.57
N PRO A 13 -0.40 -5.53 1.49
CA PRO A 13 -1.39 -6.12 0.60
C PRO A 13 -0.98 -6.01 -0.86
N VAL A 14 -0.80 -7.15 -1.53
CA VAL A 14 -0.41 -7.18 -2.95
C VAL A 14 -1.60 -6.82 -3.85
N TYR A 15 -2.76 -7.44 -3.62
CA TYR A 15 -3.94 -7.31 -4.49
C TYR A 15 -5.17 -6.73 -3.79
N ALA A 16 -5.35 -7.03 -2.49
CA ALA A 16 -6.50 -6.53 -1.75
C ALA A 16 -6.52 -4.99 -1.75
N THR A 17 -7.74 -4.43 -1.79
CA THR A 17 -7.98 -2.98 -1.78
C THR A 17 -8.61 -2.58 -0.46
N ASN A 18 -8.53 -1.29 -0.13
CA ASN A 18 -9.12 -0.69 1.07
C ASN A 18 -8.60 -1.25 2.41
N ILE A 19 -7.43 -1.91 2.38
CA ILE A 19 -6.69 -2.35 3.56
C ILE A 19 -5.21 -2.04 3.38
N ALA A 20 -4.53 -1.76 4.48
CA ALA A 20 -3.11 -1.41 4.54
C ALA A 20 -2.37 -2.21 5.61
N PHE A 21 -1.03 -2.18 5.53
CA PHE A 21 -0.18 -2.77 6.55
C PHE A 21 -0.53 -2.23 7.94
N SER A 22 -0.56 -3.12 8.94
CA SER A 22 -0.91 -2.85 10.34
C SER A 22 -2.36 -2.42 10.63
N ASP A 23 -3.28 -2.52 9.66
CA ASP A 23 -4.72 -2.39 9.94
C ASP A 23 -5.20 -3.51 10.88
N LEU A 24 -6.17 -3.16 11.73
CA LEU A 24 -6.86 -4.10 12.61
C LEU A 24 -8.17 -4.55 11.96
N LEU A 25 -8.27 -5.85 11.70
CA LEU A 25 -9.40 -6.48 11.06
C LEU A 25 -10.23 -7.28 12.04
N GLN A 26 -11.52 -7.38 11.75
CA GLN A 26 -12.37 -8.46 12.19
C GLN A 26 -12.34 -9.57 11.14
N VAL A 27 -12.28 -10.81 11.59
CA VAL A 27 -12.37 -11.98 10.72
C VAL A 27 -13.40 -12.96 11.25
N GLU A 28 -13.98 -13.72 10.32
CA GLU A 28 -14.87 -14.83 10.62
C GLU A 28 -14.22 -16.16 10.28
N ARG A 29 -14.45 -17.17 11.13
CA ARG A 29 -14.10 -18.55 10.82
C ARG A 29 -15.29 -19.26 10.20
N LEU A 30 -15.16 -19.63 8.93
CA LEU A 30 -16.21 -20.35 8.20
C LEU A 30 -16.11 -21.87 8.41
N SER A 31 -17.07 -22.60 7.85
CA SER A 31 -17.21 -24.05 8.03
C SER A 31 -16.05 -24.88 7.46
N ASP A 32 -15.26 -24.31 6.55
CA ASP A 32 -14.04 -24.91 6.02
C ASP A 32 -12.83 -24.77 6.97
N GLY A 33 -13.02 -24.07 8.09
CA GLY A 33 -12.00 -23.82 9.09
C GLY A 33 -11.04 -22.68 8.74
N LEU A 34 -11.19 -22.02 7.58
CA LEU A 34 -10.38 -20.87 7.17
C LEU A 34 -10.91 -19.57 7.79
N LEU A 35 -10.04 -18.55 7.78
CA LEU A 35 -10.34 -17.20 8.26
C LEU A 35 -10.60 -16.27 7.07
N TYR A 36 -11.73 -15.58 7.11
CA TYR A 36 -12.15 -14.65 6.08
C TYR A 36 -12.25 -13.24 6.65
N PHE A 37 -11.87 -12.24 5.85
CA PHE A 37 -12.08 -10.83 6.18
C PHE A 37 -13.59 -10.58 6.36
N ASP A 38 -13.96 -9.98 7.49
CA ASP A 38 -15.33 -9.57 7.80
C ASP A 38 -15.45 -8.04 7.77
N ASP A 39 -14.64 -7.33 8.57
CA ASP A 39 -14.68 -5.87 8.65
C ASP A 39 -13.32 -5.24 9.00
N LEU A 40 -13.14 -3.95 8.69
CA LEU A 40 -12.01 -3.13 9.13
C LEU A 40 -12.36 -2.41 10.44
N LEU A 41 -11.74 -2.82 11.55
CA LEU A 41 -12.02 -2.26 12.86
C LEU A 41 -11.26 -0.96 13.14
N LYS A 42 -10.02 -0.86 12.66
CA LYS A 42 -9.18 0.32 12.87
C LYS A 42 -8.09 0.43 11.79
N THR A 43 -8.00 1.61 11.19
CA THR A 43 -6.93 1.99 10.27
C THR A 43 -5.59 2.14 11.00
N SER A 44 -4.50 1.76 10.34
CA SER A 44 -3.14 2.08 10.78
C SER A 44 -2.74 3.51 10.45
N GLU A 45 -3.49 4.17 9.57
CA GLU A 45 -3.17 5.41 8.84
C GLU A 45 -2.03 5.25 7.81
N ASN A 46 -1.54 4.04 7.57
CA ASN A 46 -0.68 3.77 6.43
C ASN A 46 -1.49 3.77 5.13
N SER A 47 -0.78 3.78 4.01
CA SER A 47 -1.39 3.63 2.69
C SER A 47 -0.68 2.58 1.87
N THR A 48 -1.43 2.01 0.93
CA THR A 48 -0.91 1.05 -0.04
C THR A 48 -1.03 1.66 -1.43
N ILE A 49 0.11 1.76 -2.12
CA ILE A 49 0.17 2.13 -3.53
C ILE A 49 0.66 0.92 -4.31
N ARG A 50 0.08 0.67 -5.46
CA ARG A 50 0.61 -0.32 -6.40
C ARG A 50 1.25 0.39 -7.56
N ILE A 51 2.39 -0.11 -8.01
CA ILE A 51 3.07 0.37 -9.21
C ILE A 51 3.21 -0.75 -10.23
N VAL A 52 3.13 -0.38 -11.51
CA VAL A 52 3.44 -1.25 -12.63
C VAL A 52 4.44 -0.59 -13.57
N PHE A 53 5.43 -1.34 -14.03
CA PHE A 53 6.41 -0.90 -15.03
C PHE A 53 5.93 -1.26 -16.42
N PHE A 54 5.90 -0.28 -17.35
CA PHE A 54 5.41 -0.52 -18.72
C PHE A 54 6.35 -1.42 -19.54
N ASN A 55 7.65 -1.22 -19.38
CA ASN A 55 8.71 -2.02 -20.01
C ASN A 55 9.68 -2.46 -18.93
N PHE A 56 9.77 -3.77 -18.71
CA PHE A 56 10.70 -4.30 -17.72
C PHE A 56 12.14 -4.06 -18.17
N VAL A 57 12.78 -3.08 -17.55
CA VAL A 57 14.21 -2.81 -17.66
C VAL A 57 14.74 -2.84 -16.24
N GLU A 58 15.54 -3.87 -15.92
CA GLU A 58 15.98 -4.16 -14.56
C GLU A 58 16.65 -2.96 -13.87
N GLU A 59 17.45 -2.19 -14.60
CA GLU A 59 18.07 -0.97 -14.09
C GLU A 59 17.03 0.09 -13.66
N ASN A 60 15.98 0.30 -14.46
CA ASN A 60 14.91 1.24 -14.11
C ASN A 60 14.10 0.74 -12.90
N VAL A 61 13.84 -0.57 -12.84
CA VAL A 61 13.12 -1.18 -11.71
C VAL A 61 13.93 -0.98 -10.44
N ASN A 62 15.20 -1.37 -10.44
CA ASN A 62 16.08 -1.23 -9.28
C ASN A 62 16.24 0.23 -8.85
N ARG A 63 16.42 1.15 -9.82
CA ARG A 63 16.50 2.59 -9.53
C ARG A 63 15.23 3.10 -8.83
N ILE A 64 14.06 2.84 -9.39
CA ILE A 64 12.78 3.31 -8.85
C ILE A 64 12.51 2.72 -7.46
N LEU A 65 12.77 1.42 -7.26
CA LEU A 65 12.55 0.76 -5.97
C LEU A 65 13.52 1.27 -4.89
N ASN A 66 14.78 1.52 -5.23
CA ASN A 66 15.75 2.13 -4.32
C ASN A 66 15.31 3.56 -3.93
N GLU A 67 14.93 4.39 -4.91
CA GLU A 67 14.44 5.75 -4.67
C GLU A 67 13.16 5.75 -3.79
N ILE A 68 12.25 4.77 -3.97
CA ILE A 68 11.08 4.57 -3.08
C ILE A 68 11.50 4.24 -1.64
N GLN A 69 12.53 3.42 -1.46
CA GLN A 69 13.08 3.09 -0.13
C GLN A 69 13.78 4.29 0.51
N GLU A 70 14.50 5.09 -0.26
CA GLU A 70 15.12 6.34 0.20
C GLU A 70 14.07 7.38 0.63
N LEU A 71 12.89 7.36 0.01
CA LEU A 71 11.71 8.12 0.45
C LEU A 71 11.04 7.55 1.71
N GLY A 72 11.58 6.48 2.28
CA GLY A 72 11.14 5.86 3.53
C GLY A 72 10.03 4.82 3.38
N CYS A 73 9.68 4.44 2.15
CA CYS A 73 8.63 3.46 1.89
C CYS A 73 9.18 2.03 1.87
N GLU A 74 8.31 1.06 2.14
CA GLU A 74 8.61 -0.37 2.01
C GLU A 74 7.84 -0.94 0.82
N TRP A 75 8.35 -1.98 0.18
CA TRP A 75 7.67 -2.60 -0.95
C TRP A 75 7.73 -4.13 -0.91
N VAL A 76 6.78 -4.75 -1.58
CA VAL A 76 6.74 -6.19 -1.87
C VAL A 76 6.49 -6.38 -3.37
N GLY A 77 7.18 -7.35 -3.97
CA GLY A 77 7.04 -7.69 -5.38
C GLY A 77 7.66 -9.05 -5.67
N PHE A 78 7.69 -9.41 -6.95
CA PHE A 78 8.27 -10.65 -7.42
C PHE A 78 9.59 -10.38 -8.14
N GLU A 79 10.58 -11.23 -7.96
CA GLU A 79 11.83 -11.18 -8.72
C GLU A 79 11.53 -11.25 -10.23
N GLY A 80 12.15 -10.36 -11.01
CA GLY A 80 11.86 -10.22 -12.44
C GLY A 80 10.45 -9.72 -12.77
N GLY A 81 9.67 -9.30 -11.78
CA GLY A 81 8.31 -8.80 -11.95
C GLY A 81 8.25 -7.32 -12.31
N SER A 82 7.19 -6.93 -13.02
CA SER A 82 6.89 -5.52 -13.33
C SER A 82 5.86 -4.91 -12.36
N TYR A 83 5.46 -5.60 -11.30
CA TYR A 83 4.39 -5.19 -10.40
C TYR A 83 4.82 -5.25 -8.94
N TYR A 84 4.59 -4.16 -8.22
CA TYR A 84 4.99 -4.00 -6.82
C TYR A 84 3.90 -3.31 -6.02
N SER A 85 3.77 -3.68 -4.75
CA SER A 85 2.93 -3.00 -3.77
C SER A 85 3.80 -2.31 -2.74
N ILE A 86 3.49 -1.06 -2.42
CA ILE A 86 4.28 -0.15 -1.62
C ILE A 86 3.46 0.23 -0.38
N ASN A 87 4.04 0.04 0.80
CA ASN A 87 3.55 0.59 2.04
C ASN A 87 4.13 1.99 2.24
N VAL A 88 3.26 2.98 2.39
CA VAL A 88 3.61 4.33 2.82
C VAL A 88 3.20 4.47 4.28
N ASP A 89 4.18 4.59 5.17
CA ASP A 89 3.93 4.78 6.60
C ASP A 89 3.24 6.12 6.87
N LYS A 90 2.33 6.15 7.84
CA LYS A 90 1.59 7.34 8.24
C LYS A 90 2.47 8.56 8.58
N ASN A 91 3.76 8.38 8.87
CA ASN A 91 4.67 9.49 9.18
C ASN A 91 5.29 10.13 7.91
N ILE A 92 5.10 9.54 6.73
CA ILE A 92 5.66 10.01 5.45
C ILE A 92 4.69 11.00 4.80
N GLN A 93 5.18 12.16 4.36
CA GLN A 93 4.34 13.14 3.67
C GLN A 93 3.94 12.64 2.26
N TYR A 94 2.68 12.28 2.07
CA TYR A 94 2.22 11.62 0.84
C TYR A 94 2.41 12.45 -0.43
N SER A 95 2.29 13.78 -0.34
CA SER A 95 2.49 14.66 -1.50
C SER A 95 3.88 14.53 -2.13
N LYS A 96 4.91 14.17 -1.35
CA LYS A 96 6.25 13.86 -1.88
C LYS A 96 6.26 12.56 -2.68
N ILE A 97 5.61 11.53 -2.16
CA ILE A 97 5.47 10.24 -2.83
C ILE A 97 4.69 10.40 -4.13
N LYS A 98 3.55 11.09 -4.08
CA LYS A 98 2.72 11.36 -5.25
C LYS A 98 3.48 12.15 -6.32
N SER A 99 4.20 13.21 -5.94
CA SER A 99 5.03 13.99 -6.87
C SER A 99 6.10 13.13 -7.54
N TYR A 100 6.75 12.26 -6.78
CA TYR A 100 7.75 11.34 -7.30
C TYR A 100 7.15 10.33 -8.30
N LEU A 101 5.98 9.76 -8.00
CA LEU A 101 5.28 8.85 -8.92
C LEU A 101 4.85 9.56 -10.20
N ASP A 102 4.28 10.76 -10.09
CA ASP A 102 3.84 11.57 -11.23
C ASP A 102 5.03 11.95 -12.15
N GLN A 103 6.20 12.24 -11.59
CA GLN A 103 7.44 12.52 -12.33
C GLN A 103 7.97 11.30 -13.11
N ASN A 104 7.66 10.08 -12.65
CA ASN A 104 8.10 8.84 -13.28
C ASN A 104 7.00 8.21 -14.17
N SER A 105 5.95 8.95 -14.51
CA SER A 105 4.79 8.50 -15.31
C SER A 105 5.11 7.99 -16.72
N GLN A 106 6.33 8.21 -17.23
CA GLN A 106 6.79 7.62 -18.50
C GLN A 106 7.33 6.18 -18.34
N ILE A 107 7.66 5.77 -17.12
CA ILE A 107 8.31 4.49 -16.78
C ILE A 107 7.32 3.57 -16.06
N ILE A 108 6.54 4.16 -15.14
CA ILE A 108 5.57 3.47 -14.30
C ILE A 108 4.18 4.09 -14.41
N ASP A 109 3.17 3.28 -14.12
CA ASP A 109 1.85 3.75 -13.68
C ASP A 109 1.63 3.32 -12.22
N TYR A 110 0.68 3.97 -11.55
CA TYR A 110 0.36 3.61 -10.17
C TYR A 110 -1.14 3.67 -9.87
N ALA A 111 -1.54 2.87 -8.89
CA ALA A 111 -2.89 2.84 -8.35
C ALA A 111 -2.85 2.99 -6.83
N GLU A 112 -3.62 3.96 -6.35
CA GLU A 112 -3.91 4.20 -4.94
C GLU A 112 -4.88 3.11 -4.42
N SER A 113 -4.36 1.97 -3.94
CA SER A 113 -5.19 0.82 -3.58
C SER A 113 -5.83 0.92 -2.20
N CYS A 114 -5.23 1.71 -1.31
CA CYS A 114 -5.77 2.12 -0.03
C CYS A 114 -5.06 3.41 0.38
N ILE A 115 -5.76 4.55 0.42
CA ILE A 115 -5.21 5.82 0.90
C ILE A 115 -5.91 6.19 2.19
N SER A 116 -5.12 6.51 3.22
CA SER A 116 -5.62 6.90 4.53
C SER A 116 -6.08 8.34 4.55
N ASP A 117 -6.96 8.68 5.49
CA ASP A 117 -7.40 10.06 5.73
C ASP A 117 -6.21 10.98 6.01
N LYS A 118 -5.19 10.49 6.74
CA LYS A 118 -3.95 11.22 6.92
C LYS A 118 -3.29 11.59 5.59
N HIS A 119 -3.15 10.64 4.67
CA HIS A 119 -2.46 10.89 3.39
C HIS A 119 -3.31 11.71 2.40
N ILE A 120 -4.64 11.62 2.48
CA ILE A 120 -5.53 12.54 1.76
C ILE A 120 -5.29 13.99 2.21
N LYS A 121 -5.13 14.22 3.52
CA LYS A 121 -4.86 15.56 4.07
C LYS A 121 -3.50 16.13 3.64
N ASP A 122 -2.51 15.27 3.42
CA ASP A 122 -1.20 15.70 2.90
C ASP A 122 -1.26 16.27 1.47
N LEU A 123 -2.33 15.96 0.71
CA LEU A 123 -2.56 16.46 -0.64
C LEU A 123 -3.35 17.77 -0.67
N THR A 124 -4.07 18.09 0.41
CA THR A 124 -4.84 19.33 0.50
C THR A 124 -3.96 20.49 0.98
N PRO A 125 -3.96 21.65 0.31
CA PRO A 125 -3.35 22.86 0.86
C PRO A 125 -4.00 23.19 2.22
N PRO A 126 -3.24 23.74 3.19
CA PRO A 126 -3.85 24.23 4.42
C PRO A 126 -4.94 25.24 4.07
N ILE A 127 -6.13 25.07 4.65
CA ILE A 127 -7.23 26.03 4.53
C ILE A 127 -6.75 27.31 5.24
N SER A 128 -6.60 28.38 4.46
CA SER A 128 -6.26 29.73 4.92
C SER A 128 -7.37 30.34 5.76
#